data_AF-A0A437MTB1-F1
#
_entry.id   AF-A0A437MTB1-F1
#
_cell.length_a   1.000
_cell.length_b   1.000
_cell.length_c   1.000
_cell.angle_alpha   90.00
_cell.angle_beta   90.00
_cell.angle_gamma   90.00
#
_symmetry.space_group_name_H-M   'P 1'
#
loop_
_entity.id
_entity.type
_entity.pdbx_description
1 polymer ?
#
loop_
_entity_poly.entity_id
_entity_poly.type
_entity_poly.pdbx_seq_one_letter_code
_entity_poly.pdbx_strand_id
1 'polypeptide(L)'
;MQGSRLEKLLEFIQNEPNDEFLKYALATEYLKLNDTEKALTYYEDLVNNHPDYTGTYYHLGKLYEALNRKEEAIKIYETGMRITREKRDMHAFSELQAAYNSATGLYGDEDDDY
;
A
#
# COMPACT_ATOMS: atom_id res chain seq x y z
N MET A 1 26.12 -17.79 -8.72
CA MET A 1 25.45 -16.56 -9.18
C MET A 1 24.47 -16.18 -8.09
N GLN A 2 24.55 -14.97 -7.53
CA GLN A 2 23.46 -14.52 -6.65
C GLN A 2 22.29 -14.15 -7.58
N GLY A 3 21.14 -14.81 -7.41
CA GLY A 3 19.92 -14.41 -8.08
C GLY A 3 19.57 -12.96 -7.77
N SER A 4 18.81 -12.34 -8.67
CA SER A 4 18.18 -11.04 -8.47
C SER A 4 17.41 -11.02 -7.13
N ARG A 5 17.21 -9.81 -6.59
CA ARG A 5 16.44 -9.65 -5.34
C ARG A 5 15.06 -10.30 -5.46
N LEU A 6 14.40 -10.17 -6.61
CA LEU A 6 13.12 -10.80 -6.89
C LEU A 6 13.19 -12.33 -6.80
N GLU A 7 14.17 -12.97 -7.43
CA GLU A 7 14.32 -14.44 -7.40
C GLU A 7 14.50 -14.95 -5.96
N LYS A 8 15.34 -14.27 -5.16
CA LYS A 8 15.53 -14.65 -3.74
C LYS A 8 14.25 -14.53 -2.92
N LEU A 9 13.48 -13.46 -3.14
CA LEU A 9 12.19 -13.27 -2.44
C LEU A 9 11.17 -14.33 -2.85
N LEU A 10 11.14 -14.72 -4.13
CA LEU A 10 10.28 -15.80 -4.63
C LEU A 10 10.67 -17.17 -4.07
N GLU A 11 11.96 -17.43 -3.85
CA GLU A 11 12.42 -18.64 -3.16
C GLU A 11 12.00 -18.66 -1.68
N PHE A 12 12.11 -17.53 -0.97
CA PHE A 12 11.72 -17.46 0.44
C PHE A 12 10.22 -17.64 0.63
N ILE A 13 9.39 -16.98 -0.18
CA ILE A 13 7.93 -17.08 -0.03
C ILE A 13 7.38 -18.48 -0.34
N GLN A 14 8.12 -19.32 -1.09
CA GLN A 14 7.73 -20.73 -1.26
C GLN A 14 7.79 -21.52 0.07
N ASN A 15 8.72 -21.16 0.95
CA ASN A 15 8.87 -21.78 2.27
C ASN A 15 7.95 -21.11 3.30
N GLU A 16 7.70 -19.82 3.14
CA GLU A 16 6.92 -18.98 4.08
C GLU A 16 5.80 -18.21 3.33
N PRO A 17 4.79 -18.90 2.78
CA PRO A 17 3.81 -18.30 1.86
C PRO A 17 2.87 -17.28 2.49
N ASN A 18 2.81 -17.25 3.82
CA ASN A 18 1.97 -16.34 4.59
C ASN A 18 2.77 -15.27 5.34
N ASP A 19 4.06 -15.10 5.05
CA ASP A 19 4.84 -14.04 5.70
C ASP A 19 4.51 -12.67 5.09
N GLU A 20 3.96 -11.78 5.91
CA GLU A 20 3.57 -10.43 5.49
C GLU A 20 4.76 -9.57 5.03
N PHE A 21 5.95 -9.75 5.63
CA PHE A 21 7.14 -8.99 5.26
C PHE A 21 7.66 -9.41 3.88
N LEU A 22 7.64 -10.71 3.57
CA LEU A 22 8.01 -11.24 2.26
C LEU A 22 7.04 -10.79 1.18
N LYS A 23 5.73 -10.86 1.43
CA LYS A 23 4.71 -10.34 0.51
C LYS A 23 4.89 -8.85 0.24
N TYR A 24 5.16 -8.06 1.28
CA TYR A 24 5.41 -6.62 1.14
C TYR A 24 6.70 -6.34 0.37
N ALA A 25 7.76 -7.10 0.65
CA ALA A 25 9.03 -7.00 -0.07
C ALA A 25 8.87 -7.37 -1.55
N LEU A 26 8.06 -8.37 -1.88
CA LEU A 26 7.72 -8.70 -3.27
C LEU A 26 6.93 -7.59 -3.93
N ALA A 27 5.89 -7.07 -3.28
CA ALA A 27 5.08 -5.98 -3.82
C ALA A 27 5.94 -4.75 -4.18
N THR A 28 6.81 -4.33 -3.26
CA THR A 28 7.74 -3.21 -3.48
C THR A 28 8.78 -3.50 -4.56
N GLU A 29 9.25 -4.75 -4.68
CA GLU A 29 10.21 -5.12 -5.73
C GLU A 29 9.55 -5.14 -7.11
N TYR A 30 8.33 -5.68 -7.23
CA TYR A 30 7.55 -5.64 -8.47
C TYR A 30 7.25 -4.21 -8.91
N LEU A 31 6.92 -3.30 -7.98
CA LEU A 31 6.76 -1.88 -8.31
C LEU A 31 8.02 -1.26 -8.91
N LYS A 32 9.21 -1.55 -8.36
CA LYS A 32 10.48 -1.03 -8.91
C LYS A 32 10.76 -1.56 -10.31
N LEU A 33 10.25 -2.74 -10.63
CA LEU A 33 10.34 -3.36 -11.95
C LEU A 33 9.23 -2.88 -12.90
N ASN A 34 8.38 -1.95 -12.47
CA ASN A 34 7.18 -1.49 -13.17
C ASN A 34 6.15 -2.60 -13.46
N ASP A 35 6.22 -3.73 -12.74
CA ASP A 35 5.20 -4.78 -12.79
C ASP A 35 4.10 -4.45 -11.78
N THR A 36 3.30 -3.46 -12.16
CA THR A 36 2.27 -2.87 -11.34
C THR A 36 1.15 -3.87 -10.99
N GLU A 37 0.85 -4.82 -11.88
CA GLU A 37 -0.17 -5.85 -11.66
C GLU A 37 0.24 -6.85 -10.57
N LYS A 38 1.49 -7.32 -10.60
CA LYS A 38 2.01 -8.19 -9.54
C LYS A 38 2.11 -7.47 -8.22
N ALA A 39 2.61 -6.24 -8.22
CA ALA A 39 2.67 -5.42 -7.02
C ALA A 39 1.28 -5.26 -6.37
N LEU A 40 0.28 -4.94 -7.19
CA LEU A 40 -1.10 -4.80 -6.74
C LEU A 40 -1.60 -6.08 -6.09
N THR A 41 -1.39 -7.23 -6.74
CA THR A 41 -1.82 -8.54 -6.23
C THR A 41 -1.30 -8.80 -4.81
N TYR A 42 -0.01 -8.53 -4.55
CA TYR A 42 0.57 -8.74 -3.22
C TYR A 42 0.07 -7.74 -2.18
N TYR A 43 -0.13 -6.47 -2.56
CA TYR A 43 -0.70 -5.50 -1.63
C TYR A 43 -2.17 -5.76 -1.30
N GLU A 44 -2.98 -6.16 -2.28
CA GLU A 44 -4.35 -6.59 -2.07
C GLU A 44 -4.40 -7.83 -1.18
N ASP A 45 -3.52 -8.80 -1.39
CA ASP A 45 -3.40 -9.98 -0.52
C ASP A 45 -3.08 -9.58 0.93
N LEU A 46 -2.15 -8.64 1.14
CA LEU A 46 -1.78 -8.15 2.46
C LEU A 46 -2.94 -7.48 3.19
N VAL A 47 -3.72 -6.61 2.56
CA VAL A 47 -4.85 -5.97 3.25
C VAL A 47 -5.97 -6.96 3.58
N ASN A 48 -6.11 -8.03 2.81
CA ASN A 48 -7.15 -9.04 2.99
C ASN A 48 -6.76 -10.09 4.04
N ASN A 49 -5.50 -10.54 4.04
CA ASN A 49 -5.03 -11.65 4.88
C ASN A 49 -4.23 -11.18 6.11
N HIS A 50 -3.66 -9.97 6.06
CA HIS A 50 -2.85 -9.37 7.12
C HIS A 50 -3.33 -7.94 7.41
N PRO A 51 -4.61 -7.75 7.79
CA PRO A 51 -5.20 -6.41 7.96
C PRO A 51 -4.48 -5.58 9.04
N ASP A 52 -3.75 -6.23 9.94
CA ASP A 52 -2.95 -5.60 10.97
C ASP A 52 -1.62 -4.99 10.47
N TYR A 53 -1.22 -5.29 9.23
CA TYR A 53 0.02 -4.78 8.65
C TYR A 53 -0.19 -3.38 8.06
N THR A 54 -0.16 -2.39 8.95
CA THR A 54 -0.62 -1.01 8.72
C THR A 54 0.10 -0.29 7.56
N GLY A 55 1.38 -0.60 7.33
CA GLY A 55 2.15 0.01 6.25
C GLY A 55 1.56 -0.24 4.85
N THR A 56 0.88 -1.37 4.64
CA THR A 56 0.31 -1.70 3.32
C THR A 56 -0.74 -0.70 2.86
N TYR A 57 -1.57 -0.17 3.75
CA TYR A 57 -2.68 0.70 3.36
C TYR A 57 -2.19 1.96 2.63
N TYR A 58 -1.07 2.53 3.07
CA TYR A 58 -0.49 3.70 2.41
C TYR A 58 -0.02 3.34 0.99
N HIS A 59 0.77 2.26 0.88
CA HIS A 59 1.34 1.85 -0.39
C HIS A 59 0.30 1.36 -1.39
N LEU A 60 -0.71 0.61 -0.95
CA LEU A 60 -1.82 0.17 -1.80
C LEU A 60 -2.64 1.37 -2.28
N GLY A 61 -2.95 2.32 -1.40
CA GLY A 61 -3.67 3.52 -1.80
C GLY A 61 -2.89 4.36 -2.82
N LYS A 62 -1.58 4.57 -2.61
CA LYS A 62 -0.74 5.31 -3.57
C LYS A 62 -0.68 4.61 -4.93
N LEU A 63 -0.65 3.27 -4.91
CA LEU A 63 -0.69 2.46 -6.11
C LEU A 63 -2.03 2.60 -6.83
N TYR A 64 -3.16 2.59 -6.10
CA TYR A 64 -4.46 2.86 -6.71
C TYR A 64 -4.55 4.26 -7.32
N GLU A 65 -4.00 5.30 -6.68
CA GLU A 65 -3.91 6.63 -7.29
C GLU A 65 -3.10 6.61 -8.59
N ALA A 66 -1.94 5.95 -8.60
CA ALA A 66 -1.11 5.82 -9.81
C ALA A 66 -1.80 5.06 -10.94
N LEU A 67 -2.77 4.20 -10.61
CA LEU A 67 -3.62 3.47 -11.55
C LEU A 67 -4.90 4.23 -11.94
N ASN A 68 -5.05 5.50 -11.54
CA ASN A 68 -6.28 6.30 -11.68
C ASN A 68 -7.52 5.67 -11.02
N ARG A 69 -7.32 4.81 -10.03
CA ARG A 69 -8.37 4.14 -9.23
C ARG A 69 -8.62 4.91 -7.93
N LYS A 70 -8.97 6.20 -8.07
CA LYS A 70 -9.02 7.16 -6.96
C LYS A 70 -9.99 6.75 -5.85
N GLU A 71 -11.17 6.25 -6.21
CA GLU A 71 -12.20 5.82 -5.27
C GLU A 71 -11.73 4.65 -4.40
N GLU A 72 -10.89 3.78 -4.96
CA GLU A 72 -10.34 2.63 -4.23
C GLU A 72 -9.20 3.06 -3.32
N ALA A 73 -8.37 4.01 -3.75
CA ALA A 73 -7.35 4.63 -2.90
C ALA A 73 -7.98 5.22 -1.63
N ILE A 74 -9.04 6.02 -1.79
CA ILE A 74 -9.76 6.66 -0.68
C ILE A 74 -10.26 5.62 0.32
N LYS A 75 -10.95 4.56 -0.15
CA LYS A 75 -11.47 3.48 0.72
C LYS A 75 -10.36 2.76 1.48
N ILE A 76 -9.22 2.51 0.83
CA ILE A 76 -8.07 1.87 1.47
C ILE A 76 -7.47 2.78 2.55
N TYR A 77 -7.33 4.08 2.28
CA TYR A 77 -6.84 5.01 3.29
C TYR A 77 -7.79 5.10 4.50
N GLU A 78 -9.10 5.19 4.28
CA GLU A 78 -10.10 5.17 5.35
C GLU A 78 -9.98 3.91 6.22
N THR A 79 -9.82 2.75 5.57
CA THR A 79 -9.65 1.47 6.26
C THR A 79 -8.37 1.45 7.08
N GLY A 80 -7.26 1.90 6.50
CA GLY A 80 -5.97 1.99 7.20
C GLY A 80 -6.01 2.96 8.38
N MET A 81 -6.65 4.12 8.24
CA MET A 81 -6.83 5.10 9.32
C MET A 81 -7.62 4.50 10.49
N ARG A 82 -8.67 3.72 10.22
CA ARG A 82 -9.41 3.02 11.28
C ARG A 82 -8.52 2.04 12.05
N ILE A 83 -7.77 1.21 11.32
CA ILE A 83 -6.92 0.16 11.91
C ILE A 83 -5.75 0.75 12.70
N THR A 84 -5.05 1.73 12.13
CA THR A 84 -3.95 2.44 12.82
C THR A 84 -4.44 3.14 14.09
N ARG A 85 -5.63 3.74 14.06
CA ARG A 85 -6.26 4.33 15.25
C ARG A 85 -6.56 3.28 16.32
N GLU A 86 -7.12 2.13 15.95
CA GLU A 86 -7.37 1.00 16.87
C GLU A 86 -6.07 0.50 17.51
N LYS A 87 -4.98 0.45 16.75
CA LYS A 87 -3.64 0.04 17.20
C LYS A 87 -2.86 1.13 17.92
N ARG A 88 -3.38 2.36 17.97
CA ARG A 88 -2.70 3.55 18.51
C ARG A 88 -1.37 3.87 17.78
N ASP A 89 -1.28 3.48 16.51
CA ASP A 89 -0.15 3.83 15.64
C ASP A 89 -0.40 5.21 15.02
N MET A 90 -0.11 6.25 15.81
CA MET A 90 -0.38 7.64 15.43
C MET A 90 0.50 8.12 14.28
N HIS A 91 1.67 7.49 14.07
CA HIS A 91 2.55 7.85 12.97
C HIS A 91 1.95 7.40 11.63
N ALA A 92 1.64 6.12 11.50
CA ALA A 92 0.99 5.59 10.29
C ALA A 92 -0.40 6.21 10.06
N PHE A 93 -1.15 6.48 11.14
CA PHE A 93 -2.42 7.22 11.03
C PHE A 93 -2.24 8.58 10.36
N SER A 94 -1.21 9.34 10.77
CA SER A 94 -0.95 10.69 10.24
C SER A 94 -0.55 10.65 8.76
N GLU A 95 0.27 9.66 8.36
CA GLU A 95 0.64 9.45 6.95
C GLU A 95 -0.57 9.12 6.08
N LEU A 96 -1.44 8.22 6.57
CA LEU A 96 -2.67 7.85 5.87
C LEU A 96 -3.67 9.00 5.79
N GLN A 97 -3.80 9.80 6.85
CA GLN A 97 -4.68 10.98 6.85
C GLN A 97 -4.20 12.03 5.85
N ALA A 98 -2.89 12.26 5.76
CA ALA A 98 -2.32 13.18 4.77
C ALA A 98 -2.57 12.68 3.33
N ALA A 99 -2.35 11.38 3.08
CA ALA A 99 -2.63 10.77 1.78
C ALA A 99 -4.12 10.82 1.42
N TYR A 100 -5.01 10.51 2.36
CA TYR A 100 -6.46 10.63 2.21
C TYR A 100 -6.87 12.05 1.83
N ASN A 101 -6.40 13.06 2.57
CA ASN A 101 -6.76 14.45 2.31
C ASN A 101 -6.28 14.93 0.94
N SER A 102 -5.07 14.51 0.53
CA SER A 102 -4.55 14.76 -0.82
C SER A 102 -5.41 14.08 -1.88
N ALA A 103 -5.81 12.83 -1.66
CA ALA A 103 -6.63 12.08 -2.59
C ALA A 103 -8.03 12.69 -2.71
N THR A 104 -8.69 13.08 -1.62
CA THR A 104 -10.04 13.65 -1.68
C THR A 104 -10.09 15.10 -2.18
N GLY A 105 -8.93 15.75 -2.35
CA GLY A 105 -8.89 17.17 -2.72
C GLY A 105 -9.30 18.10 -1.57
N LEU A 106 -9.26 17.63 -0.31
CA LEU A 106 -9.60 18.46 0.86
C LEU A 106 -8.63 19.64 1.09
N TYR A 107 -7.57 19.74 0.28
CA TYR A 107 -6.65 20.89 0.18
C TYR A 107 -6.40 21.29 -1.29
N GLY A 108 -7.26 20.89 -2.23
CA GLY A 108 -6.99 20.95 -3.68
C GLY A 108 -7.86 21.89 -4.51
N ASP A 109 -8.84 22.57 -3.92
CA ASP A 109 -9.73 23.53 -4.60
C ASP A 109 -9.83 24.87 -3.81
N GLU A 110 -8.73 25.34 -3.23
CA GLU A 110 -8.57 26.74 -2.80
C GLU A 110 -7.44 27.34 -3.64
N ASP A 111 -7.68 27.60 -4.92
CA ASP A 111 -7.00 28.58 -5.78
C ASP A 111 -7.16 28.15 -7.25
N ASP A 112 -8.24 28.60 -7.91
CA ASP A 112 -8.28 28.97 -9.34
C ASP A 112 -9.73 29.24 -9.75
N ASP A 113 -10.29 30.39 -9.33
CA ASP A 113 -11.32 31.13 -10.08
C ASP A 113 -11.70 32.43 -9.32
N TYR A 114 -10.97 33.52 -9.60
CA TYR A 114 -11.44 34.91 -9.49
C TYR A 114 -10.73 35.82 -10.50
#